data_AF-A0A3D1HEN1-F1
#
_entry.id   AF-A0A3D1HEN1-F1
#
_cell.length_a   1.000
_cell.length_b   1.000
_cell.length_c   1.000
_cell.angle_alpha   90.00
_cell.angle_beta   90.00
_cell.angle_gamma   90.00
#
_symmetry.space_group_name_H-M   'P 1'
#
loop_
_entity.id
_entity.type
_entity.pdbx_description
1 polymer ?
#
loop_
_entity_poly.entity_id
_entity_poly.type
_entity_poly.pdbx_seq_one_letter_code
_entity_poly.pdbx_strand_id
1 'polypeptide(L)'
;MTEKAAEFARRTSAARRREFVKNDLIWAIGGLALELGASELSAAPASFALVAGLSRRRSVPALFGAAAGALLHGFPGALSGIAALVIAMAAKIIPDFGSAKIRAAAAFFSAALACFFSRISEISGASELLVLIIAAFAAGVFALSVSALENAAEGKRLSLSDPKIRAFVGIISALAFFSLGRLDYTYINIGRLILGITLLCVYDAKGAVWSAAIGLPAVFGLCAANFEMGAAGACLGFAAGAACAFSRRGKITRAVGFVFLTAAGTLISHNDEGSWRIMIEACAAAVVYAALPLERLKKAENDFSDGAASLIIGERLNFAADALEGVGAGIAAAAEALDRKYCFNIEEISDRAADKVCRSCPKSMICWGSRYEQFHGEFSRLVMQLRTGFELTEYSLSGECAEECVNPAGVVGAITAEYSRYISAMSDERRIRELRRIYTDRLSATEEILRVMGRSGMELKSLGKYREAEKRAEKALSENGAELPQTFISRDSRGKLRLEAYCASEPRAAGEKLASILGKALGRELEVPEISGGGGRYRITACEA
;
A
#
# COMPACT_ATOMS: atom_id res chain seq x y z
N MET A 1 11.91 -12.61 -38.32
CA MET A 1 12.02 -11.57 -37.28
C MET A 1 12.32 -10.24 -37.95
N THR A 2 11.37 -9.30 -37.90
CA THR A 2 11.47 -8.02 -38.62
C THR A 2 12.55 -7.12 -38.02
N GLU A 3 13.27 -6.39 -38.86
CA GLU A 3 14.35 -5.45 -38.51
C GLU A 3 13.98 -4.47 -37.37
N LYS A 4 12.70 -4.06 -37.30
CA LYS A 4 12.13 -3.24 -36.21
C LYS A 4 12.13 -3.93 -34.84
N ALA A 5 11.99 -5.25 -34.79
CA ALA A 5 12.05 -6.03 -33.53
C ALA A 5 13.49 -6.18 -33.03
N ALA A 6 14.46 -6.31 -33.95
CA ALA A 6 15.88 -6.29 -33.61
C ALA A 6 16.33 -4.89 -33.13
N GLU A 7 15.81 -3.82 -33.74
CA GLU A 7 16.09 -2.46 -33.30
C GLU A 7 15.45 -2.15 -31.93
N PHE A 8 14.22 -2.61 -31.68
CA PHE A 8 13.56 -2.50 -30.39
C PHE A 8 14.27 -3.31 -29.29
N ALA A 9 14.74 -4.53 -29.60
CA ALA A 9 15.56 -5.34 -28.70
C ALA A 9 16.92 -4.68 -28.40
N ARG A 10 17.56 -4.07 -29.40
CA ARG A 10 18.80 -3.29 -29.21
C ARG A 10 18.56 -2.06 -28.33
N ARG A 11 17.49 -1.30 -28.56
CA ARG A 11 17.14 -0.11 -27.75
C ARG A 11 16.78 -0.46 -26.31
N THR A 12 16.01 -1.53 -26.09
CA THR A 12 15.68 -2.02 -24.75
C THR A 12 16.88 -2.62 -24.02
N SER A 13 17.76 -3.35 -24.70
CA SER A 13 19.01 -3.86 -24.12
C SER A 13 19.99 -2.72 -23.78
N ALA A 14 20.06 -1.68 -24.61
CA ALA A 14 20.90 -0.51 -24.36
C ALA A 14 20.36 0.34 -23.20
N ALA A 15 19.03 0.50 -23.10
CA ALA A 15 18.39 1.18 -21.97
C ALA A 15 18.63 0.42 -20.66
N ARG A 16 18.42 -0.91 -20.67
CA ARG A 16 18.67 -1.78 -19.52
C ARG A 16 20.15 -1.81 -19.12
N ARG A 17 21.06 -1.77 -20.11
CA ARG A 17 22.52 -1.68 -19.89
C ARG A 17 22.90 -0.33 -19.29
N ARG A 18 22.32 0.79 -19.76
CA ARG A 18 22.57 2.13 -19.17
C ARG A 18 22.06 2.23 -17.74
N GLU A 19 20.92 1.63 -17.43
CA GLU A 19 20.34 1.63 -16.08
C GLU A 19 21.11 0.72 -15.11
N PHE A 20 21.56 -0.43 -15.60
CA PHE A 20 22.47 -1.32 -14.86
C PHE A 20 23.78 -0.61 -14.53
N VAL A 21 24.42 0.02 -15.52
CA VAL A 21 25.66 0.79 -15.33
C VAL A 21 25.46 1.96 -14.37
N LYS A 22 24.32 2.65 -14.42
CA LYS A 22 24.02 3.76 -13.49
C LYS A 22 23.89 3.29 -12.04
N ASN A 23 23.14 2.23 -11.79
CA ASN A 23 22.95 1.70 -10.44
C ASN A 23 24.25 1.15 -9.86
N ASP A 24 25.03 0.43 -10.67
CA ASP A 24 26.32 -0.11 -10.24
C ASP A 24 27.34 1.02 -9.97
N LEU A 25 27.31 2.09 -10.78
CA LEU A 25 28.16 3.25 -10.57
C LEU A 25 27.83 3.99 -9.26
N ILE A 26 26.55 4.09 -8.88
CA ILE A 26 26.14 4.72 -7.61
C ILE A 26 26.72 3.96 -6.42
N TRP A 27 26.62 2.63 -6.42
CA TRP A 27 27.18 1.80 -5.35
C TRP A 27 28.70 1.82 -5.32
N ALA A 28 29.35 1.86 -6.48
CA ALA A 28 30.81 2.03 -6.57
C ALA A 28 31.26 3.39 -6.02
N ILE A 29 30.62 4.48 -6.40
CA ILE A 29 30.92 5.82 -5.86
C ILE A 29 30.66 5.87 -4.36
N GLY A 30 29.56 5.26 -3.89
CA GLY A 30 29.24 5.18 -2.46
C GLY A 30 30.30 4.41 -1.67
N GLY A 31 30.77 3.28 -2.18
CA GLY A 31 31.87 2.51 -1.60
C GLY A 31 33.17 3.30 -1.53
N LEU A 32 33.53 3.98 -2.63
CA LEU A 32 34.72 4.84 -2.71
C LEU A 32 34.67 5.99 -1.70
N ALA A 33 33.55 6.71 -1.63
CA ALA A 33 33.39 7.88 -0.78
C ALA A 33 33.39 7.52 0.72
N LEU A 34 32.75 6.40 1.09
CA LEU A 34 32.75 5.92 2.48
C LEU A 34 34.14 5.47 2.91
N GLU A 35 34.92 4.86 2.00
CA GLU A 35 36.29 4.46 2.33
C GLU A 35 37.21 5.65 2.45
N LEU A 36 37.14 6.63 1.54
CA LEU A 36 37.94 7.86 1.63
C LEU A 36 37.65 8.69 2.89
N GLY A 37 36.42 8.63 3.41
CA GLY A 37 36.05 9.30 4.67
C GLY A 37 36.38 8.50 5.94
N ALA A 38 36.76 7.22 5.81
CA ALA A 38 37.07 6.36 6.93
C ALA A 38 38.57 6.42 7.27
N SER A 39 38.94 7.21 8.28
CA SER A 39 40.31 7.20 8.81
C SER A 39 40.57 6.02 9.77
N GLU A 40 41.85 5.65 9.92
CA GLU A 40 42.35 4.45 10.62
C GLU A 40 41.81 4.30 12.06
N LEU A 41 41.59 5.41 12.78
CA LEU A 41 41.07 5.41 14.17
C LEU A 41 39.66 6.02 14.34
N SER A 42 38.87 6.10 13.26
CA SER A 42 37.52 6.66 13.34
C SER A 42 36.44 5.63 13.63
N ALA A 43 35.44 6.04 14.43
CA ALA A 43 34.17 5.33 14.59
C ALA A 43 33.27 5.36 13.34
N ALA A 44 33.71 6.00 12.25
CA ALA A 44 32.94 6.11 11.02
C ALA A 44 32.87 4.75 10.31
N PRO A 45 31.69 4.30 9.90
CA PRO A 45 31.58 3.03 9.20
C PRO A 45 32.25 3.14 7.84
N ALA A 46 33.25 2.30 7.64
CA ALA A 46 33.95 2.21 6.37
C ALA A 46 33.12 1.43 5.34
N SER A 47 33.62 1.39 4.12
CA SER A 47 32.90 0.82 2.97
C SER A 47 32.58 -0.67 3.13
N PHE A 48 33.32 -1.41 3.97
CA PHE A 48 33.02 -2.81 4.29
C PHE A 48 31.64 -3.00 4.95
N ALA A 49 31.15 -2.01 5.70
CA ALA A 49 29.81 -2.04 6.29
C ALA A 49 28.72 -1.89 5.23
N LEU A 50 28.96 -1.06 4.20
CA LEU A 50 28.08 -0.97 3.04
C LEU A 50 28.08 -2.29 2.25
N VAL A 51 29.26 -2.86 2.01
CA VAL A 51 29.40 -4.15 1.33
C VAL A 51 28.67 -5.24 2.09
N ALA A 52 28.82 -5.33 3.42
CA ALA A 52 28.13 -6.30 4.26
C ALA A 52 26.59 -6.18 4.22
N GLY A 53 26.06 -4.94 4.18
CA GLY A 53 24.62 -4.69 4.17
C GLY A 53 23.92 -4.97 2.83
N LEU A 54 24.65 -4.87 1.71
CA LEU A 54 24.06 -5.02 0.36
C LEU A 54 23.84 -6.48 -0.06
N SER A 55 22.93 -6.71 -1.02
CA SER A 55 22.73 -7.99 -1.68
C SER A 55 23.95 -8.39 -2.50
N ARG A 56 24.14 -9.70 -2.72
CA ARG A 56 25.32 -10.27 -3.40
C ARG A 56 25.60 -9.64 -4.77
N ARG A 57 24.55 -9.22 -5.48
CA ARG A 57 24.67 -8.59 -6.80
C ARG A 57 25.12 -7.13 -6.73
N ARG A 58 24.60 -6.36 -5.77
CA ARG A 58 24.88 -4.92 -5.61
C ARG A 58 26.16 -4.64 -4.82
N SER A 59 26.66 -5.62 -4.07
CA SER A 59 27.90 -5.46 -3.32
C SER A 59 29.16 -5.53 -4.18
N VAL A 60 29.10 -6.10 -5.39
CA VAL A 60 30.27 -6.21 -6.28
C VAL A 60 30.76 -4.85 -6.76
N PRO A 61 29.89 -3.95 -7.28
CA PRO A 61 30.32 -2.58 -7.62
C PRO A 61 30.82 -1.80 -6.40
N ALA A 62 30.15 -1.92 -5.25
CA ALA A 62 30.58 -1.28 -4.01
C ALA A 62 31.98 -1.75 -3.56
N LEU A 63 32.28 -3.04 -3.72
CA LEU A 63 33.59 -3.61 -3.43
C LEU A 63 34.71 -3.02 -4.30
N PHE A 64 34.46 -2.81 -5.60
CA PHE A 64 35.46 -2.18 -6.48
C PHE A 64 35.72 -0.72 -6.11
N GLY A 65 34.67 0.04 -5.78
CA GLY A 65 34.81 1.41 -5.29
C GLY A 65 35.55 1.48 -3.96
N ALA A 66 35.20 0.59 -3.03
CA ALA A 66 35.85 0.40 -1.75
C ALA A 66 37.35 0.09 -1.87
N ALA A 67 37.70 -0.88 -2.71
CA ALA A 67 39.10 -1.26 -2.95
C ALA A 67 39.90 -0.12 -3.57
N ALA A 68 39.31 0.63 -4.51
CA ALA A 68 39.94 1.83 -5.06
C ALA A 68 40.16 2.91 -3.98
N GLY A 69 39.20 3.11 -3.07
CA GLY A 69 39.33 4.03 -1.95
C GLY A 69 40.43 3.63 -0.95
N ALA A 70 40.49 2.34 -0.60
CA ALA A 70 41.54 1.80 0.26
C ALA A 70 42.94 2.00 -0.35
N LEU A 71 43.10 1.81 -1.67
CA LEU A 71 44.37 2.05 -2.36
C LEU A 71 44.77 3.53 -2.37
N LEU A 72 43.81 4.45 -2.42
CA LEU A 72 44.06 5.89 -2.37
C LEU A 72 44.50 6.39 -0.99
N HIS A 73 44.15 5.68 0.09
CA HIS A 73 44.65 5.98 1.44
C HIS A 73 46.14 5.67 1.63
N GLY A 74 46.76 4.89 0.74
CA GLY A 74 48.16 4.51 0.82
C GLY A 74 48.43 3.37 1.81
N PHE A 75 49.64 2.81 1.75
CA PHE A 75 50.10 1.78 2.69
C PHE A 75 50.58 2.43 3.99
N PRO A 76 50.26 1.90 5.19
CA PRO A 76 49.70 0.57 5.50
C PRO A 76 48.15 0.46 5.59
N GLY A 77 47.41 1.57 5.73
CA GLY A 77 45.94 1.55 5.89
C GLY A 77 45.15 0.90 4.73
N ALA A 78 45.72 0.86 3.53
CA ALA A 78 45.17 0.10 2.41
C ALA A 78 45.01 -1.40 2.73
N LEU A 79 45.94 -1.99 3.50
CA LEU A 79 45.91 -3.42 3.84
C LEU A 79 44.81 -3.75 4.84
N SER A 80 44.61 -2.93 5.86
CA SER A 80 43.55 -3.13 6.85
C SER A 80 42.16 -2.94 6.22
N GLY A 81 42.00 -1.94 5.34
CA GLY A 81 40.78 -1.74 4.56
C GLY A 81 40.45 -2.92 3.63
N ILE A 82 41.44 -3.43 2.89
CA ILE A 82 41.26 -4.60 2.01
C ILE A 82 40.95 -5.87 2.83
N ALA A 83 41.62 -6.07 3.98
CA ALA A 83 41.35 -7.21 4.86
C ALA A 83 39.90 -7.19 5.39
N ALA A 84 39.39 -6.02 5.79
CA ALA A 84 38.00 -5.85 6.22
C ALA A 84 37.01 -6.21 5.10
N LEU A 85 37.30 -5.82 3.86
CA LEU A 85 36.47 -6.13 2.69
C LEU A 85 36.43 -7.63 2.38
N VAL A 86 37.57 -8.32 2.53
CA VAL A 86 37.65 -9.78 2.35
C VAL A 86 36.78 -10.49 3.40
N ILE A 87 36.85 -10.07 4.67
CA ILE A 87 36.03 -10.63 5.75
C ILE A 87 34.54 -10.41 5.48
N ALA A 88 34.14 -9.20 5.07
CA ALA A 88 32.76 -8.87 4.76
C ALA A 88 32.22 -9.67 3.55
N MET A 89 33.06 -9.96 2.55
CA MET A 89 32.69 -10.79 1.41
C MET A 89 32.64 -12.28 1.73
N ALA A 90 33.56 -12.78 2.56
CA ALA A 90 33.57 -14.18 3.00
C ALA A 90 32.28 -14.55 3.73
N ALA A 91 31.74 -13.65 4.55
CA ALA A 91 30.47 -13.84 5.25
C ALA A 91 29.28 -14.08 4.30
N LYS A 92 29.36 -13.65 3.03
CA LYS A 92 28.30 -13.84 2.02
C LYS A 92 28.35 -15.18 1.29
N ILE A 93 29.37 -15.99 1.56
CA ILE A 93 29.48 -17.36 1.03
C ILE A 93 28.58 -18.30 1.84
N ILE A 94 28.21 -17.93 3.07
CA ILE A 94 27.30 -18.67 3.95
C ILE A 94 25.90 -18.70 3.31
N PRO A 95 25.26 -19.88 3.18
CA PRO A 95 23.97 -20.02 2.51
C PRO A 95 22.85 -19.22 3.18
N ASP A 96 21.98 -18.62 2.36
CA ASP A 96 20.82 -17.84 2.79
C ASP A 96 19.83 -18.70 3.60
N PHE A 97 19.70 -18.44 4.89
CA PHE A 97 18.77 -19.15 5.80
C PHE A 97 17.29 -18.73 5.64
N GLY A 98 16.90 -18.20 4.48
CA GLY A 98 15.51 -17.91 4.10
C GLY A 98 14.78 -16.77 4.86
N SER A 99 15.23 -16.35 6.04
CA SER A 99 14.57 -15.29 6.81
C SER A 99 15.28 -13.93 6.74
N ALA A 100 14.51 -12.86 6.51
CA ALA A 100 15.03 -11.49 6.42
C ALA A 100 15.71 -11.01 7.72
N LYS A 101 15.26 -11.50 8.88
CA LYS A 101 15.86 -11.17 10.19
C LYS A 101 17.25 -11.79 10.33
N ILE A 102 17.42 -13.05 9.94
CA ILE A 102 18.72 -13.72 9.99
C ILE A 102 19.69 -13.07 9.01
N ARG A 103 19.23 -12.66 7.83
CA ARG A 103 20.06 -11.92 6.86
C ARG A 103 20.54 -10.57 7.41
N ALA A 104 19.67 -9.82 8.08
CA ALA A 104 20.04 -8.55 8.69
C ALA A 104 20.99 -8.72 9.88
N ALA A 105 20.81 -9.77 10.69
CA ALA A 105 21.73 -10.11 11.78
C ALA A 105 23.10 -10.57 11.25
N ALA A 106 23.14 -11.38 10.19
CA ALA A 106 24.38 -11.78 9.53
C ALA A 106 25.15 -10.57 8.97
N ALA A 107 24.44 -9.61 8.37
CA ALA A 107 25.03 -8.35 7.91
C ALA A 107 25.66 -7.56 9.07
N PHE A 108 24.95 -7.45 10.20
CA PHE A 108 25.47 -6.80 11.41
C PHE A 108 26.78 -7.43 11.90
N PHE A 109 26.78 -8.75 12.14
CA PHE A 109 27.96 -9.44 12.66
C PHE A 109 29.11 -9.41 11.66
N SER A 110 28.84 -9.58 10.36
CA SER A 110 29.89 -9.53 9.34
C SER A 110 30.61 -8.17 9.31
N ALA A 111 29.89 -7.06 9.40
CA ALA A 111 30.49 -5.73 9.43
C ALA A 111 31.21 -5.45 10.75
N ALA A 112 30.65 -5.88 11.89
CA ALA A 112 31.28 -5.70 13.19
C ALA A 112 32.59 -6.50 13.31
N LEU A 113 32.61 -7.77 12.89
CA LEU A 113 33.83 -8.59 12.84
C LEU A 113 34.85 -8.03 11.85
N ALA A 114 34.42 -7.60 10.66
CA ALA A 114 35.32 -7.00 9.68
C ALA A 114 36.03 -5.75 10.23
N CYS A 115 35.31 -4.87 10.92
CA CYS A 115 35.88 -3.68 11.58
C CYS A 115 36.86 -4.08 12.69
N PHE A 116 36.45 -5.00 13.55
CA PHE A 116 37.23 -5.39 14.73
C PHE A 116 38.54 -6.08 14.35
N PHE A 117 38.50 -7.11 13.51
CA PHE A 117 39.68 -7.91 13.16
C PHE A 117 40.66 -7.18 12.23
N SER A 118 40.20 -6.23 11.41
CA SER A 118 41.09 -5.48 10.53
C SER A 118 41.94 -4.45 11.27
N ARG A 119 41.49 -3.96 12.44
CA ARG A 119 42.10 -2.85 13.16
C ARG A 119 42.68 -3.22 14.53
N ILE A 120 42.44 -4.45 15.01
CA ILE A 120 42.93 -4.88 16.32
C ILE A 120 44.46 -4.89 16.42
N SER A 121 45.17 -5.09 15.30
CA SER A 121 46.63 -5.11 15.25
C SER A 121 47.28 -3.73 15.47
N GLU A 122 46.51 -2.66 15.34
CA GLU A 122 47.00 -1.27 15.45
C GLU A 122 46.82 -0.70 16.86
N ILE A 123 46.15 -1.42 17.76
CA ILE A 123 45.80 -0.95 19.10
C ILE A 123 46.98 -1.07 20.06
N SER A 124 47.31 0.04 20.72
CA SER A 124 48.33 0.07 21.78
C SER A 124 47.76 0.38 23.17
N GLY A 125 46.53 0.93 23.26
CA GLY A 125 45.92 1.36 24.53
C GLY A 125 44.46 0.93 24.77
N ALA A 126 44.03 0.97 26.04
CA ALA A 126 42.67 0.58 26.45
C ALA A 126 41.57 1.55 25.96
N SER A 127 41.88 2.83 25.78
CA SER A 127 40.96 3.83 25.21
C SER A 127 40.70 3.58 23.73
N GLU A 128 41.72 3.19 22.97
CA GLU A 128 41.62 2.84 21.55
C GLU A 128 40.78 1.57 21.34
N LEU A 129 40.90 0.60 22.25
CA LEU A 129 40.06 -0.59 22.25
C LEU A 129 38.58 -0.25 22.43
N LEU A 130 38.24 0.68 23.33
CA LEU A 130 36.86 1.14 23.50
C LEU A 130 36.33 1.83 22.23
N VAL A 131 37.15 2.68 21.59
CA VAL A 131 36.79 3.33 20.32
C VAL A 131 36.57 2.29 19.22
N LEU A 132 37.40 1.24 19.15
CA LEU A 132 37.23 0.16 18.18
C LEU A 132 35.92 -0.61 18.40
N ILE A 133 35.55 -0.90 19.65
CA ILE A 133 34.27 -1.57 19.96
C ILE A 133 33.08 -0.71 19.51
N ILE A 134 33.14 0.60 19.77
CA ILE A 134 32.12 1.55 19.33
C ILE A 134 32.07 1.60 17.79
N ALA A 135 33.23 1.63 17.11
CA ALA A 135 33.33 1.62 15.66
C ALA A 135 32.76 0.34 15.04
N ALA A 136 33.07 -0.82 15.61
CA ALA A 136 32.56 -2.12 15.16
C ALA A 136 31.04 -2.20 15.34
N PHE A 137 30.52 -1.69 16.45
CA PHE A 137 29.07 -1.62 16.68
C PHE A 137 28.39 -0.67 15.69
N ALA A 138 28.95 0.52 15.45
CA ALA A 138 28.43 1.48 14.47
C ALA A 138 28.42 0.89 13.03
N ALA A 139 29.49 0.20 12.64
CA ALA A 139 29.57 -0.53 11.38
C ALA A 139 28.51 -1.63 11.26
N GLY A 140 28.29 -2.41 12.33
CA GLY A 140 27.23 -3.39 12.40
C GLY A 140 25.84 -2.77 12.22
N VAL A 141 25.54 -1.70 12.97
CA VAL A 141 24.25 -0.99 12.89
C VAL A 141 24.02 -0.41 11.49
N PHE A 142 25.06 0.12 10.84
CA PHE A 142 24.99 0.59 9.47
C PHE A 142 24.62 -0.55 8.50
N ALA A 143 25.34 -1.67 8.55
CA ALA A 143 25.10 -2.83 7.69
C ALA A 143 23.70 -3.43 7.89
N LEU A 144 23.23 -3.49 9.15
CA LEU A 144 21.87 -3.92 9.48
C LEU A 144 20.83 -3.00 8.86
N SER A 145 21.03 -1.69 8.95
CA SER A 145 20.10 -0.69 8.42
C SER A 145 20.03 -0.76 6.89
N VAL A 146 21.17 -0.92 6.22
CA VAL A 146 21.25 -1.10 4.76
C VAL A 146 20.54 -2.40 4.33
N SER A 147 20.81 -3.50 5.03
CA SER A 147 20.17 -4.80 4.75
C SER A 147 18.66 -4.76 4.98
N ALA A 148 18.21 -4.12 6.07
CA ALA A 148 16.78 -3.93 6.35
C ALA A 148 16.09 -3.09 5.26
N LEU A 149 16.74 -2.01 4.80
CA LEU A 149 16.19 -1.14 3.76
C LEU A 149 16.14 -1.84 2.39
N GLU A 150 17.15 -2.64 2.06
CA GLU A 150 17.16 -3.41 0.82
C GLU A 150 16.08 -4.49 0.80
N ASN A 151 15.91 -5.23 1.89
CA ASN A 151 14.82 -6.20 2.03
C ASN A 151 13.44 -5.51 1.93
N ALA A 152 13.29 -4.30 2.49
CA ALA A 152 12.06 -3.51 2.37
C ALA A 152 11.82 -3.03 0.94
N ALA A 153 12.89 -2.69 0.20
CA ALA A 153 12.84 -2.28 -1.20
C ALA A 153 12.45 -3.44 -2.12
N GLU A 154 13.02 -4.63 -1.91
CA GLU A 154 12.68 -5.84 -2.65
C GLU A 154 11.21 -6.23 -2.46
N GLY A 155 10.66 -6.02 -1.26
CA GLY A 155 9.24 -6.22 -0.96
C GLY A 155 8.31 -5.11 -1.46
N LYS A 156 8.80 -4.08 -2.15
CA LYS A 156 8.07 -2.86 -2.55
C LYS A 156 7.36 -2.14 -1.38
N ARG A 157 7.82 -2.31 -0.15
CA ARG A 157 7.21 -1.72 1.07
C ARG A 157 7.85 -0.39 1.48
N LEU A 158 8.50 0.32 0.56
CA LEU A 158 9.24 1.54 0.88
C LEU A 158 8.29 2.73 1.09
N SER A 159 7.66 2.80 2.26
CA SER A 159 6.86 3.95 2.67
C SER A 159 7.44 4.57 3.94
N LEU A 160 7.75 5.87 3.89
CA LEU A 160 8.18 6.62 5.08
C LEU A 160 7.07 6.78 6.12
N SER A 161 5.82 6.38 5.83
CA SER A 161 4.79 6.27 6.86
C SER A 161 5.22 5.32 7.97
N ASP A 162 6.02 4.28 7.65
CA ASP A 162 6.58 3.39 8.66
C ASP A 162 7.71 4.11 9.42
N PRO A 163 7.57 4.32 10.75
CA PRO A 163 8.62 4.93 11.57
C PRO A 163 9.93 4.14 11.52
N LYS A 164 9.91 2.82 11.27
CA LYS A 164 11.11 1.99 11.20
C LYS A 164 11.96 2.33 9.97
N ILE A 165 11.33 2.52 8.82
CA ILE A 165 12.03 2.88 7.58
C ILE A 165 12.65 4.27 7.71
N ARG A 166 11.92 5.22 8.33
CA ARG A 166 12.45 6.55 8.66
C ARG A 166 13.70 6.46 9.55
N ALA A 167 13.66 5.63 10.60
CA ALA A 167 14.79 5.43 11.49
C ALA A 167 16.01 4.84 10.75
N PHE A 168 15.82 3.79 9.94
CA PHE A 168 16.93 3.20 9.18
C PHE A 168 17.54 4.17 8.15
N VAL A 169 16.71 4.91 7.42
CA VAL A 169 17.18 5.94 6.48
C VAL A 169 17.97 7.02 7.21
N GLY A 170 17.49 7.45 8.38
CA GLY A 170 18.19 8.44 9.21
C GLY A 170 19.51 7.93 9.78
N ILE A 171 19.57 6.68 10.23
CA ILE A 171 20.82 6.06 10.72
C ILE A 171 21.85 5.97 9.59
N ILE A 172 21.42 5.52 8.40
CA ILE A 172 22.30 5.46 7.22
C ILE A 172 22.80 6.85 6.85
N SER A 173 21.93 7.86 6.83
CA SER A 173 22.36 9.23 6.47
C SER A 173 23.29 9.82 7.53
N ALA A 174 23.00 9.69 8.83
CA ALA A 174 23.89 10.16 9.88
C ALA A 174 25.28 9.56 9.77
N LEU A 175 25.37 8.24 9.60
CA LEU A 175 26.64 7.52 9.54
C LEU A 175 27.40 7.75 8.23
N ALA A 176 26.71 7.91 7.10
CA ALA A 176 27.33 8.25 5.82
C ALA A 176 27.92 9.67 5.84
N PHE A 177 27.16 10.64 6.37
CA PHE A 177 27.64 12.02 6.47
C PHE A 177 28.68 12.22 7.57
N PHE A 178 28.71 11.36 8.59
CA PHE A 178 29.83 11.29 9.53
C PHE A 178 31.15 10.91 8.85
N SER A 179 31.13 9.95 7.91
CA SER A 179 32.31 9.61 7.09
C SER A 179 32.65 10.74 6.11
N LEU A 180 31.67 11.27 5.38
CA LEU A 180 31.88 12.34 4.39
C LEU A 180 32.34 13.67 5.00
N GLY A 181 31.95 13.97 6.23
CA GLY A 181 32.34 15.19 6.95
C GLY A 181 33.84 15.27 7.25
N ARG A 182 34.54 14.13 7.22
CA ARG A 182 36.00 14.06 7.42
C ARG A 182 36.80 14.51 6.20
N LEU A 183 36.17 14.56 5.01
CA LEU A 183 36.78 15.01 3.77
C LEU A 183 36.79 16.54 3.69
N ASP A 184 37.62 17.17 4.52
CA ASP A 184 37.79 18.62 4.53
C ASP A 184 39.01 19.03 3.70
N TYR A 185 38.78 19.53 2.48
CA TYR A 185 39.82 20.18 1.70
C TYR A 185 39.87 21.66 2.07
N THR A 186 41.05 22.28 1.88
CA THR A 186 41.36 23.65 2.29
C THR A 186 40.32 24.69 1.84
N TYR A 187 39.66 24.46 0.70
CA TYR A 187 38.71 25.41 0.12
C TYR A 187 37.26 24.91 0.08
N ILE A 188 37.01 23.59 0.07
CA ILE A 188 35.67 23.00 -0.09
C ILE A 188 35.54 21.77 0.80
N ASN A 189 34.51 21.74 1.64
CA ASN A 189 34.12 20.53 2.35
C ASN A 189 33.18 19.69 1.48
N ILE A 190 33.61 18.48 1.15
CA ILE A 190 32.86 17.58 0.26
C ILE A 190 31.55 17.12 0.93
N GLY A 191 31.58 16.88 2.25
CA GLY A 191 30.40 16.48 3.01
C GLY A 191 29.28 17.51 2.99
N ARG A 192 29.60 18.80 3.20
CA ARG A 192 28.62 19.90 3.14
C ARG A 192 28.09 20.15 1.74
N LEU A 193 28.95 20.09 0.73
CA LEU A 193 28.55 20.22 -0.68
C LEU A 193 27.55 19.12 -1.07
N ILE A 194 27.87 17.86 -0.76
CA ILE A 194 26.99 16.71 -1.04
C ILE A 194 25.69 16.83 -0.25
N LEU A 195 25.72 17.32 0.99
CA LEU A 195 24.52 17.56 1.79
C LEU A 195 23.57 18.54 1.09
N GLY A 196 24.08 19.70 0.66
CA GLY A 196 23.28 20.70 -0.06
C GLY A 196 22.67 20.14 -1.35
N ILE A 197 23.45 19.40 -2.15
CA ILE A 197 22.96 18.75 -3.38
C ILE A 197 21.88 17.73 -3.05
N THR A 198 22.11 16.87 -2.05
CA THR A 198 21.21 15.78 -1.67
C THR A 198 19.88 16.33 -1.17
N LEU A 199 19.91 17.35 -0.30
CA LEU A 199 18.70 17.97 0.23
C LEU A 199 17.85 18.60 -0.87
N LEU A 200 18.48 19.34 -1.79
CA LEU A 200 17.76 19.91 -2.93
C LEU A 200 17.20 18.79 -3.83
N CYS A 201 18.00 17.80 -4.20
CA CYS A 201 17.54 16.72 -5.11
C CYS A 201 16.40 15.89 -4.50
N VAL A 202 16.56 15.45 -3.24
CA VAL A 202 15.55 14.65 -2.53
C VAL A 202 14.27 15.44 -2.33
N TYR A 203 14.38 16.73 -1.98
CA TYR A 203 13.22 17.57 -1.81
C TYR A 203 12.43 17.74 -3.12
N ASP A 204 13.11 17.93 -4.27
CA ASP A 204 12.44 18.01 -5.58
C ASP A 204 11.76 16.68 -5.97
N ALA A 205 12.45 15.57 -5.74
CA ALA A 205 11.99 14.27 -6.19
C ALA A 205 10.88 13.70 -5.30
N LYS A 206 11.03 13.80 -3.97
CA LYS A 206 10.24 13.04 -2.99
C LYS A 206 9.58 13.90 -1.90
N GLY A 207 9.83 15.22 -1.88
CA GLY A 207 9.17 16.17 -0.99
C GLY A 207 9.80 16.30 0.41
N ALA A 208 9.15 17.12 1.25
CA ALA A 208 9.68 17.59 2.55
C ALA A 208 9.99 16.49 3.57
N VAL A 209 9.17 15.43 3.59
CA VAL A 209 9.31 14.36 4.59
C VAL A 209 10.58 13.55 4.34
N TRP A 210 10.91 13.28 3.08
CA TRP A 210 12.15 12.59 2.71
C TRP A 210 13.40 13.44 2.95
N SER A 211 13.32 14.74 2.65
CA SER A 211 14.45 15.65 2.91
C SER A 211 14.70 15.81 4.42
N ALA A 212 13.66 15.83 5.25
CA ALA A 212 13.81 15.90 6.71
C ALA A 212 14.39 14.59 7.29
N ALA A 213 13.91 13.43 6.83
CA ALA A 213 14.38 12.12 7.28
C ALA A 213 15.86 11.88 6.97
N ILE A 214 16.38 12.41 5.85
CA ILE A 214 17.79 12.32 5.49
C ILE A 214 18.60 13.46 6.11
N GLY A 215 18.06 14.67 6.06
CA GLY A 215 18.79 15.91 6.36
C GLY A 215 19.10 16.14 7.82
N LEU A 216 18.12 15.95 8.71
CA LEU A 216 18.35 16.16 10.14
C LEU A 216 19.43 15.19 10.68
N PRO A 217 19.37 13.89 10.41
CA PRO A 217 20.41 12.97 10.85
C PRO A 217 21.75 13.21 10.14
N ALA A 218 21.76 13.63 8.87
CA ALA A 218 22.99 13.99 8.17
C ALA A 218 23.74 15.16 8.82
N VAL A 219 23.01 16.19 9.28
CA VAL A 219 23.59 17.31 10.06
C VAL A 219 24.19 16.80 11.36
N PHE A 220 23.47 15.94 12.10
CA PHE A 220 24.02 15.31 13.31
C PHE A 220 25.28 14.48 13.02
N GLY A 221 25.32 13.78 11.88
CA GLY A 221 26.51 13.06 11.41
C GLY A 221 27.70 13.98 11.18
N LEU A 222 27.48 15.14 10.54
CA LEU A 222 28.53 16.16 10.37
C LEU A 222 29.00 16.77 11.69
N CYS A 223 28.07 17.04 12.63
CA CYS A 223 28.42 17.52 13.97
C CYS A 223 29.30 16.52 14.72
N ALA A 224 29.02 15.22 14.59
CA ALA A 224 29.83 14.17 15.19
C ALA A 224 31.23 14.09 14.55
N ALA A 225 31.37 14.45 13.27
CA ALA A 225 32.67 14.49 12.59
C ALA A 225 33.51 15.66 13.09
N ASN A 226 32.94 16.87 13.10
CA ASN A 226 33.51 18.11 13.62
C ASN A 226 32.39 19.11 13.95
N PHE A 227 32.39 19.68 15.16
CA PHE A 227 31.30 20.54 15.65
C PHE A 227 31.08 21.79 14.78
N GLU A 228 32.16 22.48 14.40
CA GLU A 228 32.09 23.67 13.53
C GLU A 228 31.53 23.36 12.13
N MET A 229 31.85 22.18 11.60
CA MET A 229 31.33 21.71 10.32
C MET A 229 29.84 21.39 10.40
N GLY A 230 29.42 20.83 11.53
CA GLY A 230 28.02 20.55 11.86
C GLY A 230 27.16 21.82 11.94
N ALA A 231 27.66 22.88 12.58
CA ALA A 231 26.96 24.17 12.65
C ALA A 231 26.75 24.79 11.26
N ALA A 232 27.77 24.76 10.41
CA ALA A 232 27.66 25.17 9.00
C ALA A 232 26.69 24.28 8.20
N GLY A 233 26.71 22.96 8.44
CA GLY A 233 25.78 22.00 7.86
C GLY A 233 24.32 22.24 8.29
N ALA A 234 24.09 22.66 9.53
CA ALA A 234 22.77 23.03 10.03
C ALA A 234 22.21 24.27 9.33
N CYS A 235 23.06 25.27 9.06
CA CYS A 235 22.70 26.45 8.27
C CYS A 235 22.25 26.07 6.85
N LEU A 236 23.01 25.21 6.16
CA LEU A 236 22.65 24.67 4.84
C LEU A 236 21.36 23.84 4.88
N GLY A 237 21.19 23.02 5.92
CA GLY A 237 19.99 22.22 6.13
C GLY A 237 18.74 23.08 6.29
N PHE A 238 18.84 24.12 7.11
CA PHE A 238 17.75 25.09 7.31
C PHE A 238 17.48 25.90 6.03
N ALA A 239 18.51 26.37 5.34
CA ALA A 239 18.36 27.10 4.08
C ALA A 239 17.70 26.24 3.00
N ALA A 240 18.06 24.95 2.88
CA ALA A 240 17.41 24.02 1.96
C ALA A 240 15.94 23.80 2.33
N GLY A 241 15.65 23.66 3.63
CA GLY A 241 14.30 23.54 4.17
C GLY A 241 13.44 24.79 3.98
N ALA A 242 14.00 25.99 4.12
CA ALA A 242 13.28 27.25 3.91
C ALA A 242 13.12 27.56 2.40
N ALA A 243 14.08 27.18 1.56
CA ALA A 243 13.98 27.31 0.11
C ALA A 243 12.81 26.50 -0.49
N CYS A 244 12.31 25.51 0.25
CA CYS A 244 11.14 24.71 -0.06
C CYS A 244 9.85 25.54 -0.27
N ALA A 245 9.72 26.67 0.43
CA ALA A 245 8.59 27.58 0.24
C ALA A 245 8.48 28.09 -1.22
N PHE A 246 9.58 28.09 -1.96
CA PHE A 246 9.65 28.51 -3.36
C PHE A 246 9.43 27.37 -4.37
N SER A 247 9.07 26.16 -3.92
CA SER A 247 8.84 25.00 -4.78
C SER A 247 7.81 25.23 -5.90
N ARG A 248 6.82 26.10 -5.68
CA ARG A 248 5.79 26.46 -6.68
C ARG A 248 6.30 27.30 -7.86
N ARG A 249 7.47 27.95 -7.74
CA ARG A 249 8.00 28.91 -8.75
C ARG A 249 9.08 28.34 -9.66
N GLY A 250 9.40 27.05 -9.53
CA GLY A 250 10.31 26.34 -10.42
C GLY A 250 11.72 26.15 -9.88
N LYS A 251 12.50 25.35 -10.63
CA LYS A 251 13.81 24.81 -10.23
C LYS A 251 14.84 25.89 -9.91
N ILE A 252 14.92 26.92 -10.75
CA ILE A 252 15.92 27.99 -10.66
C ILE A 252 15.62 28.88 -9.45
N THR A 253 14.35 29.25 -9.23
CA THR A 253 13.95 30.07 -8.08
C THR A 253 14.30 29.42 -6.76
N ARG A 254 14.20 28.10 -6.67
CA ARG A 254 14.58 27.35 -5.46
C ARG A 254 16.09 27.31 -5.24
N ALA A 255 16.88 27.16 -6.30
CA ALA A 255 18.34 27.22 -6.23
C ALA A 255 18.83 28.60 -5.77
N VAL A 256 18.25 29.67 -6.33
CA VAL A 256 18.54 31.05 -5.93
C VAL A 256 18.10 31.32 -4.49
N GLY A 257 16.90 30.87 -4.11
CA GLY A 257 16.39 30.99 -2.74
C GLY A 257 17.27 30.28 -1.72
N PHE A 258 17.81 29.10 -2.05
CA PHE A 258 18.75 28.38 -1.21
C PHE A 258 20.04 29.16 -0.95
N VAL A 259 20.65 29.72 -1.98
CA VAL A 259 21.86 30.56 -1.85
C VAL A 259 21.56 31.80 -1.01
N PHE A 260 20.45 32.48 -1.29
CA PHE A 260 20.04 33.67 -0.54
C PHE A 260 19.79 33.38 0.95
N LEU A 261 19.09 32.29 1.27
CA LEU A 261 18.82 31.89 2.64
C LEU A 261 20.08 31.42 3.37
N THR A 262 21.02 30.79 2.65
CA THR A 262 22.33 30.45 3.21
C THR A 262 23.11 31.72 3.52
N ALA A 263 23.13 32.71 2.62
CA ALA A 263 23.78 33.99 2.84
C ALA A 263 23.21 34.73 4.06
N ALA A 264 21.88 34.77 4.18
CA ALA A 264 21.20 35.34 5.34
C ALA A 264 21.57 34.58 6.63
N GLY A 265 21.60 33.24 6.59
CA GLY A 265 21.98 32.41 7.72
C GLY A 265 23.43 32.66 8.18
N THR A 266 24.37 32.76 7.25
CA THR A 266 25.78 33.05 7.58
C THR A 266 25.98 34.44 8.17
N LEU A 267 25.20 35.44 7.73
CA LEU A 267 25.25 36.80 8.28
C LEU A 267 24.72 36.85 9.72
N ILE A 268 23.65 36.10 10.02
CA ILE A 268 23.07 36.04 11.37
C ILE A 268 24.04 35.37 12.35
N SER A 269 24.76 34.34 11.90
CA SER A 269 25.69 33.57 12.73
C SER A 269 26.99 34.30 13.10
N HIS A 270 27.28 35.51 12.57
CA HIS A 270 28.47 36.32 12.90
C HIS A 270 29.80 35.53 12.87
N ASN A 271 29.95 34.62 11.91
CA ASN A 271 31.15 33.77 11.79
C ASN A 271 32.11 34.39 10.77
N ASP A 272 33.06 35.22 11.20
CA ASP A 272 33.98 35.93 10.28
C ASP A 272 35.01 35.00 9.61
N GLU A 273 35.40 33.90 10.27
CA GLU A 273 36.28 32.89 9.68
C GLU A 273 35.47 31.73 9.07
N GLY A 274 35.44 31.65 7.74
CA GLY A 274 34.88 30.51 7.01
C GLY A 274 33.47 30.71 6.41
N SER A 275 32.79 31.85 6.66
CA SER A 275 31.49 32.15 6.01
C SER A 275 31.56 32.14 4.49
N TRP A 276 32.69 32.59 3.91
CA TRP A 276 32.89 32.58 2.46
C TRP A 276 33.00 31.15 1.89
N ARG A 277 33.52 30.17 2.66
CA ARG A 277 33.59 28.75 2.25
C ARG A 277 32.18 28.16 2.14
N ILE A 278 31.32 28.46 3.12
CA ILE A 278 29.91 28.01 3.13
C ILE A 278 29.16 28.59 1.92
N MET A 279 29.43 29.85 1.56
CA MET A 279 28.83 30.49 0.40
C MET A 279 29.24 29.82 -0.92
N ILE A 280 30.54 29.50 -1.08
CA ILE A 280 31.04 28.79 -2.27
C ILE A 280 30.41 27.41 -2.39
N GLU A 281 30.34 26.67 -1.28
CA GLU A 281 29.72 25.34 -1.24
C GLU A 281 28.22 25.41 -1.57
N ALA A 282 27.49 26.41 -1.06
CA ALA A 282 26.08 26.62 -1.36
C ALA A 282 25.85 26.97 -2.83
N CYS A 283 26.67 27.85 -3.40
CA CYS A 283 26.64 28.20 -4.82
C CYS A 283 26.95 26.99 -5.70
N ALA A 284 27.98 26.21 -5.36
CA ALA A 284 28.34 25.00 -6.10
C ALA A 284 27.20 23.96 -6.03
N ALA A 285 26.61 23.74 -4.86
CA ALA A 285 25.46 22.85 -4.70
C ALA A 285 24.25 23.30 -5.53
N ALA A 286 23.96 24.61 -5.54
CA ALA A 286 22.88 25.19 -6.32
C ALA A 286 23.09 25.03 -7.83
N VAL A 287 24.31 25.26 -8.33
CA VAL A 287 24.68 25.08 -9.75
C VAL A 287 24.56 23.62 -10.16
N VAL A 288 25.09 22.69 -9.37
CA VAL A 288 24.99 21.25 -9.64
C VAL A 288 23.52 20.80 -9.64
N TYR A 289 22.74 21.25 -8.66
CA TYR A 289 21.30 20.99 -8.62
C TYR A 289 20.59 21.55 -9.86
N ALA A 290 20.86 22.79 -10.27
CA ALA A 290 20.28 23.41 -11.45
C ALA A 290 20.64 22.67 -12.75
N ALA A 291 21.86 22.16 -12.86
CA ALA A 291 22.32 21.38 -14.01
C ALA A 291 21.73 19.96 -14.09
N LEU A 292 21.34 19.35 -12.96
CA LEU A 292 20.87 17.95 -12.95
C LEU A 292 19.46 17.79 -13.59
N PRO A 293 19.26 16.96 -14.63
CA PRO A 293 17.94 16.76 -15.22
C PRO A 293 17.05 15.83 -14.37
N LEU A 294 16.55 16.33 -13.24
CA LEU A 294 15.74 15.58 -12.27
C LEU A 294 14.39 15.11 -12.83
N GLU A 295 13.86 15.77 -13.86
CA GLU A 295 12.63 15.38 -14.55
C GLU A 295 12.73 13.99 -15.18
N ARG A 296 13.93 13.56 -15.59
CA ARG A 296 14.17 12.21 -16.13
C ARG A 296 14.15 11.14 -15.04
N LEU A 297 14.45 11.48 -13.79
CA LEU A 297 14.41 10.57 -12.66
C LEU A 297 12.97 10.35 -12.16
N LYS A 298 12.15 11.40 -12.12
CA LYS A 298 10.71 11.31 -11.81
C LYS A 298 9.97 10.41 -12.79
N LYS A 299 10.31 10.47 -14.08
CA LYS A 299 9.73 9.60 -15.11
C LYS A 299 10.12 8.12 -14.93
N ALA A 300 11.35 7.84 -14.48
CA ALA A 300 11.81 6.49 -14.22
C ALA A 300 11.18 5.87 -12.95
N GLU A 301 10.98 6.62 -11.87
CA GLU A 301 10.32 6.11 -10.65
C GLU A 301 8.81 5.88 -10.89
N ASN A 302 8.17 6.73 -11.70
CA ASN A 302 6.78 6.53 -12.14
C ASN A 302 6.61 5.38 -13.15
N ASP A 303 7.64 5.06 -13.93
CA ASP A 303 7.68 3.84 -14.77
C ASP A 303 7.78 2.56 -13.92
N PHE A 304 8.27 2.66 -12.68
CA PHE A 304 8.38 1.55 -11.72
C PHE A 304 7.21 1.44 -10.74
N SER A 305 6.45 2.53 -10.52
CA SER A 305 5.25 2.57 -9.68
C SER A 305 3.97 2.45 -10.51
N ASP A 306 3.79 1.28 -11.11
CA ASP A 306 2.52 0.53 -11.25
C ASP A 306 1.19 1.31 -11.30
N GLY A 307 1.08 2.33 -12.16
CA GLY A 307 -0.19 3.02 -12.44
C GLY A 307 -1.23 2.10 -13.08
N ALA A 308 -0.80 1.03 -13.75
CA ALA A 308 -1.69 -0.01 -14.27
C ALA A 308 -2.29 -0.86 -13.13
N ALA A 309 -1.49 -1.23 -12.12
CA ALA A 309 -2.02 -1.97 -10.96
C ALA A 309 -2.99 -1.15 -10.13
N SER A 310 -2.77 0.16 -9.93
CA SER A 310 -3.73 1.01 -9.21
C SER A 310 -5.06 1.16 -9.95
N LEU A 311 -5.03 1.22 -11.29
CA LEU A 311 -6.22 1.21 -12.13
C LEU A 311 -6.96 -0.13 -12.10
N ILE A 312 -6.23 -1.26 -12.20
CA ILE A 312 -6.81 -2.62 -12.09
C ILE A 312 -7.43 -2.81 -10.71
N ILE A 313 -6.75 -2.39 -9.64
CA ILE A 313 -7.27 -2.46 -8.28
C ILE A 313 -8.51 -1.57 -8.15
N GLY A 314 -8.47 -0.37 -8.73
CA GLY A 314 -9.61 0.54 -8.75
C GLY A 314 -10.85 -0.10 -9.37
N GLU A 315 -10.69 -0.74 -10.52
CA GLU A 315 -11.80 -1.36 -11.24
C GLU A 315 -12.28 -2.67 -10.62
N ARG A 316 -11.38 -3.43 -9.96
CA ARG A 316 -11.77 -4.58 -9.14
C ARG A 316 -12.61 -4.18 -7.94
N LEU A 317 -12.28 -3.07 -7.29
CA LEU A 317 -13.05 -2.55 -6.15
C LEU A 317 -14.42 -2.04 -6.61
N ASN A 318 -14.49 -1.37 -7.75
CA ASN A 318 -15.75 -0.95 -8.37
C ASN A 318 -16.63 -2.15 -8.76
N PHE A 319 -16.06 -3.20 -9.36
CA PHE A 319 -16.78 -4.42 -9.71
C PHE A 319 -17.28 -5.16 -8.45
N ALA A 320 -16.48 -5.20 -7.38
CA ALA A 320 -16.89 -5.77 -6.11
C ALA A 320 -18.04 -4.97 -5.46
N ALA A 321 -18.01 -3.64 -5.57
CA ALA A 321 -19.09 -2.79 -5.08
C ALA A 321 -20.42 -3.08 -5.80
N ASP A 322 -20.42 -3.17 -7.14
CA ASP A 322 -21.65 -3.46 -7.90
C ASP A 322 -22.20 -4.88 -7.62
N ALA A 323 -21.31 -5.85 -7.37
CA ALA A 323 -21.74 -7.18 -6.95
C ALA A 323 -22.46 -7.15 -5.59
N LEU A 324 -22.02 -6.30 -4.65
CA LEU A 324 -22.71 -6.10 -3.37
C LEU A 324 -24.05 -5.38 -3.54
N GLU A 325 -24.15 -4.43 -4.48
CA GLU A 325 -25.41 -3.77 -4.85
C GLU A 325 -26.43 -4.81 -5.37
N GLY A 326 -26.00 -5.71 -6.25
CA GLY A 326 -26.84 -6.81 -6.76
C GLY A 326 -27.32 -7.77 -5.67
N VAL A 327 -26.46 -8.10 -4.70
CA VAL A 327 -26.85 -8.89 -3.52
C VAL A 327 -27.85 -8.14 -2.65
N GLY A 328 -27.64 -6.83 -2.44
CA GLY A 328 -28.58 -5.96 -1.72
C GLY A 328 -29.97 -5.94 -2.35
N ALA A 329 -30.04 -5.80 -3.68
CA ALA A 329 -31.29 -5.87 -4.44
C ALA A 329 -31.98 -7.24 -4.35
N GLY A 330 -31.20 -8.34 -4.41
CA GLY A 330 -31.72 -9.69 -4.23
C GLY A 330 -32.33 -9.94 -2.85
N ILE A 331 -31.68 -9.43 -1.79
CA ILE A 331 -32.22 -9.47 -0.42
C ILE A 331 -33.50 -8.64 -0.32
N ALA A 332 -33.56 -7.48 -0.98
CA ALA A 332 -34.75 -6.63 -0.98
C ALA A 332 -35.94 -7.32 -1.67
N ALA A 333 -35.72 -7.96 -2.83
CA ALA A 333 -36.74 -8.69 -3.57
C ALA A 333 -37.23 -9.94 -2.83
N ALA A 334 -36.31 -10.72 -2.24
CA ALA A 334 -36.65 -11.88 -1.42
C ALA A 334 -37.47 -11.47 -0.19
N ALA A 335 -37.15 -10.32 0.40
CA ALA A 335 -37.88 -9.81 1.55
C ALA A 335 -39.26 -9.27 1.19
N GLU A 336 -39.45 -8.66 0.01
CA GLU A 336 -40.80 -8.30 -0.46
C GLU A 336 -41.67 -9.55 -0.69
N ALA A 337 -41.08 -10.65 -1.17
CA ALA A 337 -41.77 -11.93 -1.30
C ALA A 337 -42.12 -12.56 0.07
N LEU A 338 -41.28 -12.38 1.08
CA LEU A 338 -41.53 -12.81 2.46
C LEU A 338 -42.61 -11.94 3.14
N ASP A 339 -42.52 -10.62 3.04
CA ASP A 339 -43.54 -9.70 3.58
C ASP A 339 -44.94 -10.06 3.03
N ARG A 340 -45.04 -10.36 1.72
CA ARG A 340 -46.31 -10.84 1.12
C ARG A 340 -46.80 -12.18 1.67
N LYS A 341 -45.90 -13.05 2.13
CA LYS A 341 -46.22 -14.38 2.68
C LYS A 341 -46.62 -14.34 4.16
N TYR A 342 -46.15 -13.32 4.89
CA TYR A 342 -46.34 -13.17 6.33
C TYR A 342 -47.38 -12.11 6.73
N CYS A 343 -48.15 -11.54 5.80
CA CYS A 343 -49.32 -10.70 6.13
C CYS A 343 -50.42 -11.51 6.85
N PHE A 344 -50.24 -11.75 8.15
CA PHE A 344 -51.31 -12.24 9.03
C PHE A 344 -52.08 -11.02 9.54
N ASN A 345 -53.34 -10.89 9.12
CA ASN A 345 -54.22 -9.89 9.69
C ASN A 345 -54.77 -10.37 11.04
N ILE A 346 -54.80 -9.50 12.05
CA ILE A 346 -55.33 -9.81 13.38
C ILE A 346 -56.81 -10.22 13.34
N GLU A 347 -57.54 -9.75 12.34
CA GLU A 347 -58.95 -10.05 12.09
C GLU A 347 -59.16 -11.52 11.66
N GLU A 348 -58.19 -12.14 10.98
CA GLU A 348 -58.27 -13.53 10.53
C GLU A 348 -58.09 -14.56 11.66
N ILE A 349 -57.64 -14.13 12.85
CA ILE A 349 -57.45 -15.03 14.00
C ILE A 349 -58.79 -15.60 14.46
N SER A 350 -59.82 -14.76 14.51
CA SER A 350 -61.18 -15.14 14.88
C SER A 350 -61.75 -16.17 13.91
N ASP A 351 -61.62 -15.93 12.60
CA ASP A 351 -62.11 -16.80 11.55
C ASP A 351 -61.40 -18.15 11.52
N ARG A 352 -60.07 -18.16 11.67
CA ARG A 352 -59.28 -19.41 11.69
C ARG A 352 -59.54 -20.25 12.94
N ALA A 353 -59.76 -19.59 14.08
CA ALA A 353 -60.14 -20.29 15.31
C ALA A 353 -61.55 -20.91 15.18
N ALA A 354 -62.49 -20.17 14.56
CA ALA A 354 -63.83 -20.66 14.25
C ALA A 354 -63.79 -21.85 13.28
N ASP A 355 -63.01 -21.78 12.21
CA ASP A 355 -62.87 -22.85 11.23
C ASP A 355 -62.34 -24.16 11.84
N LYS A 356 -61.47 -24.06 12.84
CA LYS A 356 -60.89 -25.24 13.51
C LYS A 356 -61.84 -25.95 14.45
N VAL A 357 -62.66 -25.20 15.18
CA VAL A 357 -63.47 -25.74 16.30
C VAL A 357 -64.94 -25.82 15.94
N CYS A 358 -65.46 -24.82 15.23
CA CYS A 358 -66.88 -24.67 14.96
C CYS A 358 -67.32 -25.37 13.67
N ARG A 359 -66.43 -25.60 12.69
CA ARG A 359 -66.79 -26.23 11.41
C ARG A 359 -67.34 -27.65 11.54
N SER A 360 -66.86 -28.42 12.51
CA SER A 360 -67.35 -29.77 12.83
C SER A 360 -68.36 -29.79 13.99
N CYS A 361 -68.79 -28.62 14.49
CA CYS A 361 -69.71 -28.54 15.62
C CYS A 361 -71.17 -28.74 15.16
N PRO A 362 -71.96 -29.58 15.87
CA PRO A 362 -73.39 -29.80 15.54
C PRO A 362 -74.25 -28.53 15.60
N LYS A 363 -73.87 -27.55 16.42
CA LYS A 363 -74.58 -26.27 16.59
C LYS A 363 -74.06 -25.12 15.70
N SER A 364 -73.18 -25.41 14.74
CA SER A 364 -72.56 -24.40 13.88
C SER A 364 -73.56 -23.50 13.14
N MET A 365 -74.68 -24.05 12.66
CA MET A 365 -75.75 -23.28 11.98
C MET A 365 -76.46 -22.27 12.89
N ILE A 366 -76.39 -22.44 14.22
CA ILE A 366 -76.96 -21.51 15.19
C ILE A 366 -75.96 -20.39 15.48
N CYS A 367 -74.73 -20.75 15.87
CA CYS A 367 -73.69 -19.77 16.22
C CYS A 367 -73.22 -18.95 15.01
N TRP A 368 -72.97 -19.59 13.87
CA TRP A 368 -72.43 -18.97 12.66
C TRP A 368 -73.47 -18.72 11.56
N GLY A 369 -74.75 -19.00 11.84
CA GLY A 369 -75.87 -18.71 10.94
C GLY A 369 -76.81 -17.64 11.53
N SER A 370 -77.64 -18.03 12.51
CA SER A 370 -78.67 -17.12 13.07
C SER A 370 -78.12 -16.07 14.03
N ARG A 371 -77.02 -16.36 14.75
CA ARG A 371 -76.41 -15.46 15.76
C ARG A 371 -74.98 -15.04 15.41
N TYR A 372 -74.66 -14.93 14.11
CA TYR A 372 -73.30 -14.65 13.61
C TYR A 372 -72.64 -13.44 14.29
N GLU A 373 -73.30 -12.27 14.31
CA GLU A 373 -72.74 -11.04 14.89
C GLU A 373 -72.37 -11.17 16.37
N GLN A 374 -73.17 -11.92 17.13
CA GLN A 374 -72.94 -12.13 18.55
C GLN A 374 -71.69 -12.99 18.79
N PHE A 375 -71.56 -14.12 18.09
CA PHE A 375 -70.41 -15.03 18.25
C PHE A 375 -69.13 -14.47 17.63
N HIS A 376 -69.21 -13.81 16.48
CA HIS A 376 -68.07 -13.16 15.84
C HIS A 376 -67.56 -11.97 16.69
N GLY A 377 -68.48 -11.17 17.26
CA GLY A 377 -68.15 -10.12 18.22
C GLY A 377 -67.47 -10.65 19.49
N GLU A 378 -67.94 -11.78 20.02
CA GLU A 378 -67.32 -12.43 21.19
C GLU A 378 -65.91 -12.98 20.89
N PHE A 379 -65.69 -13.60 19.73
CA PHE A 379 -64.35 -14.04 19.33
C PHE A 379 -63.39 -12.86 19.20
N SER A 380 -63.85 -11.77 18.58
CA SER A 380 -63.08 -10.52 18.46
C SER A 380 -62.77 -9.91 19.83
N ARG A 381 -63.72 -9.96 20.78
CA ARG A 381 -63.53 -9.52 22.18
C ARG A 381 -62.45 -10.34 22.88
N LEU A 382 -62.46 -11.67 22.73
CA LEU A 382 -61.46 -12.57 23.32
C LEU A 382 -60.05 -12.30 22.75
N VAL A 383 -59.94 -12.07 21.44
CA VAL A 383 -58.67 -11.67 20.80
C VAL A 383 -58.16 -10.33 21.35
N MET A 384 -59.04 -9.35 21.56
CA MET A 384 -58.67 -8.07 22.16
C MET A 384 -58.24 -8.21 23.64
N GLN A 385 -58.82 -9.13 24.41
CA GLN A 385 -58.38 -9.42 25.77
C GLN A 385 -56.97 -10.03 25.80
N LEU A 386 -56.68 -11.00 24.94
CA LEU A 386 -55.33 -11.54 24.79
C LEU A 386 -54.30 -10.46 24.41
N ARG A 387 -54.71 -9.46 23.62
CA ARG A 387 -53.86 -8.31 23.27
C ARG A 387 -53.47 -7.45 24.46
N THR A 388 -54.32 -7.36 25.48
CA THR A 388 -54.01 -6.64 26.73
C THR A 388 -53.12 -7.44 27.69
N GLY A 389 -52.74 -8.68 27.34
CA GLY A 389 -51.96 -9.57 28.19
C GLY A 389 -52.79 -10.37 29.20
N PHE A 390 -54.11 -10.45 28.99
CA PHE A 390 -55.01 -11.22 29.84
C PHE A 390 -54.97 -12.70 29.48
N GLU A 391 -54.85 -13.58 30.47
CA GLU A 391 -54.92 -15.04 30.27
C GLU A 391 -56.38 -15.49 30.18
N LEU A 392 -56.76 -16.04 29.03
CA LEU A 392 -58.11 -16.57 28.85
C LEU A 392 -58.27 -17.92 29.55
N THR A 393 -59.39 -18.07 30.24
CA THR A 393 -59.87 -19.33 30.83
C THR A 393 -61.22 -19.69 30.23
N GLU A 394 -61.71 -20.91 30.49
CA GLU A 394 -63.00 -21.40 29.97
C GLU A 394 -64.19 -20.51 30.36
N TYR A 395 -64.06 -19.74 31.44
CA TYR A 395 -65.04 -18.76 31.94
C TYR A 395 -64.96 -17.38 31.27
N SER A 396 -64.08 -17.20 30.28
CA SER A 396 -63.87 -15.90 29.62
C SER A 396 -64.91 -15.62 28.51
N LEU A 397 -65.63 -16.65 28.06
CA LEU A 397 -66.82 -16.48 27.21
C LEU A 397 -67.91 -15.73 27.98
N SER A 398 -68.69 -14.88 27.28
CA SER A 398 -69.89 -14.30 27.88
C SER A 398 -70.89 -15.39 28.28
N GLY A 399 -71.64 -15.17 29.37
CA GLY A 399 -72.58 -16.17 29.89
C GLY A 399 -73.59 -16.66 28.84
N GLU A 400 -74.09 -15.76 28.00
CA GLU A 400 -75.01 -16.08 26.91
C GLU A 400 -74.40 -16.98 25.82
N CYS A 401 -73.11 -16.81 25.53
CA CYS A 401 -72.42 -17.62 24.53
C CYS A 401 -71.89 -18.94 25.13
N ALA A 402 -71.58 -18.97 26.43
CA ALA A 402 -71.15 -20.17 27.14
C ALA A 402 -72.28 -21.19 27.28
N GLU A 403 -73.53 -20.74 27.51
CA GLU A 403 -74.71 -21.63 27.61
C GLU A 403 -75.05 -22.31 26.27
N GLU A 404 -74.82 -21.62 25.15
CA GLU A 404 -75.14 -22.14 23.83
C GLU A 404 -74.01 -23.00 23.24
N CYS A 405 -72.74 -22.71 23.61
CA CYS A 405 -71.55 -23.39 23.09
C CYS A 405 -71.37 -24.81 23.65
N VAL A 406 -71.11 -25.78 22.76
CA VAL A 406 -70.88 -27.19 23.14
C VAL A 406 -69.48 -27.42 23.73
N ASN A 407 -68.50 -26.60 23.37
CA ASN A 407 -67.10 -26.76 23.81
C ASN A 407 -66.41 -25.39 24.02
N PRO A 408 -66.73 -24.68 25.12
CA PRO A 408 -66.13 -23.38 25.42
C PRO A 408 -64.61 -23.47 25.62
N ALA A 409 -64.12 -24.56 26.23
CA ALA A 409 -62.70 -24.83 26.44
C ALA A 409 -61.91 -24.92 25.13
N GLY A 410 -62.45 -25.66 24.15
CA GLY A 410 -61.82 -25.82 22.84
C GLY A 410 -61.75 -24.52 22.03
N VAL A 411 -62.77 -23.66 22.15
CA VAL A 411 -62.80 -22.33 21.53
C VAL A 411 -61.72 -21.43 22.10
N VAL A 412 -61.67 -21.31 23.44
CA VAL A 412 -60.64 -20.50 24.12
C VAL A 412 -59.23 -21.02 23.80
N GLY A 413 -59.03 -22.34 23.80
CA GLY A 413 -57.77 -22.95 23.43
C GLY A 413 -57.36 -22.69 21.97
N ALA A 414 -58.30 -22.73 21.02
CA ALA A 414 -58.03 -22.46 19.61
C ALA A 414 -57.69 -20.99 19.35
N ILE A 415 -58.42 -20.06 19.98
CA ILE A 415 -58.13 -18.62 19.89
C ILE A 415 -56.75 -18.33 20.50
N THR A 416 -56.43 -18.90 21.67
CA THR A 416 -55.13 -18.73 22.32
C THR A 416 -53.99 -19.31 21.47
N ALA A 417 -54.21 -20.47 20.82
CA ALA A 417 -53.21 -21.09 19.95
C ALA A 417 -52.98 -20.29 18.65
N GLU A 418 -54.04 -19.80 18.00
CA GLU A 418 -53.91 -18.96 16.80
C GLU A 418 -53.33 -17.59 17.12
N TYR A 419 -53.68 -16.99 18.27
CA TYR A 419 -53.05 -15.76 18.75
C TYR A 419 -51.57 -15.95 19.09
N SER A 420 -51.19 -17.07 19.73
CA SER A 420 -49.78 -17.40 19.99
C SER A 420 -48.98 -17.60 18.69
N ARG A 421 -49.60 -18.21 17.67
CA ARG A 421 -49.03 -18.33 16.32
C ARG A 421 -48.87 -16.97 15.65
N TYR A 422 -49.85 -16.10 15.77
CA TYR A 422 -49.80 -14.72 15.27
C TYR A 422 -48.65 -13.94 15.93
N ILE A 423 -48.52 -14.00 17.26
CA ILE A 423 -47.42 -13.32 17.98
C ILE A 423 -46.06 -13.88 17.60
N SER A 424 -45.93 -15.20 17.49
CA SER A 424 -44.69 -15.85 17.04
C SER A 424 -44.30 -15.39 15.63
N ALA A 425 -45.26 -15.42 14.68
CA ALA A 425 -45.06 -14.95 13.32
C ALA A 425 -44.68 -13.46 13.25
N MET A 426 -45.34 -12.60 14.02
CA MET A 426 -45.04 -11.17 14.10
C MET A 426 -43.65 -10.91 14.70
N SER A 427 -43.23 -11.69 15.70
CA SER A 427 -41.91 -11.57 16.31
C SER A 427 -40.79 -11.97 15.33
N ASP A 428 -41.02 -13.04 14.56
CA ASP A 428 -40.09 -13.52 13.54
C ASP A 428 -39.99 -12.52 12.38
N GLU A 429 -41.12 -11.98 11.93
CA GLU A 429 -41.19 -10.94 10.90
C GLU A 429 -40.43 -9.68 11.34
N ARG A 430 -40.66 -9.20 12.55
CA ARG A 430 -39.95 -8.03 13.10
C ARG A 430 -38.44 -8.27 13.19
N ARG A 431 -38.03 -9.45 13.65
CA ARG A 431 -36.61 -9.85 13.75
C ARG A 431 -35.96 -9.97 12.37
N ILE A 432 -36.65 -10.55 11.39
CA ILE A 432 -36.18 -10.66 10.01
C ILE A 432 -36.05 -9.26 9.39
N ARG A 433 -37.04 -8.38 9.60
CA ARG A 433 -37.02 -6.99 9.10
C ARG A 433 -35.87 -6.18 9.70
N GLU A 434 -35.60 -6.34 10.99
CA GLU A 434 -34.49 -5.66 11.67
C GLU A 434 -33.13 -6.17 11.19
N LEU A 435 -32.95 -7.49 11.10
CA LEU A 435 -31.73 -8.08 10.54
C LEU A 435 -31.53 -7.63 9.08
N ARG A 436 -32.58 -7.63 8.26
CA ARG A 436 -32.54 -7.14 6.87
C ARG A 436 -32.04 -5.70 6.79
N ARG A 437 -32.58 -4.80 7.61
CA ARG A 437 -32.18 -3.39 7.62
C ARG A 437 -30.69 -3.26 7.95
N ILE A 438 -30.23 -3.96 8.99
CA ILE A 438 -28.82 -3.95 9.39
C ILE A 438 -27.93 -4.47 8.26
N TYR A 439 -28.28 -5.59 7.62
CA TYR A 439 -27.46 -6.15 6.54
C TYR A 439 -27.44 -5.26 5.30
N THR A 440 -28.58 -4.67 4.91
CA THR A 440 -28.67 -3.77 3.75
C THR A 440 -27.84 -2.49 3.99
N ASP A 441 -27.92 -1.92 5.20
CA ASP A 441 -27.14 -0.72 5.58
C ASP A 441 -25.64 -1.00 5.65
N ARG A 442 -25.24 -2.23 6.06
CA ARG A 442 -23.82 -2.63 6.07
C ARG A 442 -23.29 -2.87 4.66
N LEU A 443 -24.09 -3.48 3.79
CA LEU A 443 -23.72 -3.71 2.39
C LEU A 443 -23.54 -2.39 1.64
N SER A 444 -24.47 -1.44 1.77
CA SER A 444 -24.36 -0.12 1.12
C SER A 444 -23.15 0.69 1.64
N ALA A 445 -22.86 0.63 2.94
CA ALA A 445 -21.66 1.27 3.49
C ALA A 445 -20.37 0.66 2.93
N THR A 446 -20.31 -0.67 2.78
CA THR A 446 -19.13 -1.34 2.20
C THR A 446 -19.00 -1.08 0.71
N GLU A 447 -20.10 -1.04 -0.04
CA GLU A 447 -20.16 -0.62 -1.44
C GLU A 447 -19.55 0.78 -1.63
N GLU A 448 -19.98 1.77 -0.84
CA GLU A 448 -19.48 3.14 -0.97
C GLU A 448 -17.99 3.24 -0.64
N ILE A 449 -17.52 2.53 0.39
CA ILE A 449 -16.08 2.47 0.71
C ILE A 449 -15.29 1.89 -0.47
N LEU A 450 -15.76 0.79 -1.06
CA LEU A 450 -15.12 0.17 -2.21
C LEU A 450 -15.13 1.11 -3.44
N ARG A 451 -16.22 1.84 -3.69
CA ARG A 451 -16.31 2.85 -4.76
C ARG A 451 -15.39 4.06 -4.53
N VAL A 452 -15.23 4.52 -3.28
CA VAL A 452 -14.31 5.61 -2.93
C VAL A 452 -12.86 5.17 -3.08
N MET A 453 -12.52 3.96 -2.63
CA MET A 453 -11.18 3.37 -2.83
C MET A 453 -10.90 3.13 -4.32
N GLY A 454 -11.92 2.72 -5.07
CA GLY A 454 -11.88 2.56 -6.52
C GLY A 454 -11.55 3.86 -7.25
N ARG A 455 -12.29 4.93 -6.96
CA ARG A 455 -12.07 6.28 -7.51
C ARG A 455 -10.68 6.84 -7.17
N SER A 456 -10.24 6.66 -5.93
CA SER A 456 -8.92 7.11 -5.46
C SER A 456 -7.76 6.43 -6.20
N GLY A 457 -7.93 5.17 -6.62
CA GLY A 457 -6.96 4.45 -7.45
C GLY A 457 -6.90 4.92 -8.91
N MET A 458 -8.00 5.50 -9.43
CA MET A 458 -8.13 5.97 -10.82
C MET A 458 -7.63 7.40 -11.05
N GLU A 459 -7.62 8.27 -10.03
CA GLU A 459 -7.16 9.67 -10.16
C GLU A 459 -5.63 9.79 -10.32
N LEU A 460 -4.88 8.71 -10.04
CA LEU A 460 -3.44 8.60 -10.29
C LEU A 460 -3.14 8.25 -11.75
N LYS A 461 -3.40 9.19 -12.67
CA LYS A 461 -3.08 9.02 -14.10
C LYS A 461 -1.57 8.99 -14.34
N SER A 462 -1.02 7.77 -14.43
CA SER A 462 0.28 7.47 -15.03
C SER A 462 0.09 6.37 -16.07
N LEU A 463 0.40 6.69 -17.32
CA LEU A 463 0.09 5.90 -18.51
C LEU A 463 1.18 4.87 -18.76
N GLY A 464 0.83 3.59 -18.55
CA GLY A 464 1.78 2.47 -18.58
C GLY A 464 2.30 2.06 -19.96
N LYS A 465 3.29 1.18 -19.91
CA LYS A 465 4.04 0.55 -21.03
C LYS A 465 3.18 -0.26 -22.02
N TYR A 466 1.96 -0.66 -21.65
CA TYR A 466 1.07 -1.50 -22.47
C TYR A 466 -0.11 -0.76 -23.08
N ARG A 467 -0.18 0.58 -22.95
CA ARG A 467 -1.33 1.37 -23.39
C ARG A 467 -1.72 1.20 -24.86
N GLU A 468 -0.74 0.98 -25.73
CA GLU A 468 -1.02 0.73 -27.16
C GLU A 468 -1.65 -0.66 -27.40
N ALA A 469 -1.31 -1.65 -26.59
CA ALA A 469 -1.95 -2.96 -26.62
C ALA A 469 -3.34 -2.91 -25.99
N GLU A 470 -3.50 -2.17 -24.89
CA GLU A 470 -4.78 -1.92 -24.22
C GLU A 470 -5.75 -1.22 -25.17
N LYS A 471 -5.36 -0.09 -25.78
CA LYS A 471 -6.21 0.60 -26.78
C LYS A 471 -6.61 -0.28 -27.97
N ARG A 472 -5.75 -1.21 -28.40
CA ARG A 472 -6.09 -2.16 -29.47
C ARG A 472 -7.13 -3.17 -29.01
N ALA A 473 -7.02 -3.66 -27.77
CA ALA A 473 -8.02 -4.52 -27.17
C ALA A 473 -9.34 -3.79 -26.91
N GLU A 474 -9.31 -2.55 -26.41
CA GLU A 474 -10.49 -1.68 -26.24
C GLU A 474 -11.21 -1.47 -27.56
N LYS A 475 -10.47 -1.15 -28.63
CA LYS A 475 -11.03 -0.99 -29.96
C LYS A 475 -11.68 -2.28 -30.46
N ALA A 476 -11.01 -3.42 -30.31
CA ALA A 476 -11.53 -4.73 -30.71
C ALA A 476 -12.80 -5.12 -29.93
N LEU A 477 -12.88 -4.77 -28.64
CA LEU A 477 -14.07 -4.99 -27.81
C LEU A 477 -15.21 -4.05 -28.21
N SER A 478 -14.91 -2.78 -28.48
CA SER A 478 -15.90 -1.79 -28.91
C SER A 478 -16.50 -2.13 -30.28
N GLU A 479 -15.68 -2.56 -31.23
CA GLU A 479 -16.12 -3.06 -32.54
C GLU A 479 -17.01 -4.32 -32.41
N ASN A 480 -16.82 -5.08 -31.33
CA ASN A 480 -17.61 -6.26 -31.02
C ASN A 480 -18.81 -5.95 -30.08
N GLY A 481 -19.21 -4.69 -29.95
CA GLY A 481 -20.44 -4.29 -29.25
C GLY A 481 -20.32 -4.10 -27.74
N ALA A 482 -19.10 -4.09 -27.18
CA ALA A 482 -18.88 -3.70 -25.78
C ALA A 482 -18.89 -2.17 -25.63
N GLU A 483 -19.72 -1.65 -24.74
CA GLU A 483 -19.80 -0.21 -24.43
C GLU A 483 -18.77 0.17 -23.37
N LEU A 484 -18.04 1.27 -23.62
CA LEU A 484 -16.98 1.82 -22.76
C LEU A 484 -15.96 0.78 -22.25
N PRO A 485 -15.34 -0.03 -23.13
CA PRO A 485 -14.37 -1.04 -22.70
C PRO A 485 -13.12 -0.36 -22.14
N GLN A 486 -12.73 -0.73 -20.92
CA GLN A 486 -11.43 -0.44 -20.33
C GLN A 486 -10.65 -1.73 -20.23
N THR A 487 -9.48 -1.78 -20.87
CA THR A 487 -8.67 -3.01 -20.85
C THR A 487 -7.35 -2.79 -20.13
N PHE A 488 -6.92 -3.85 -19.45
CA PHE A 488 -5.71 -3.88 -18.66
C PHE A 488 -4.90 -5.10 -19.06
N ILE A 489 -3.64 -4.87 -19.40
CA ILE A 489 -2.74 -5.94 -19.83
C ILE A 489 -1.61 -6.07 -18.82
N SER A 490 -1.49 -7.25 -18.24
CA SER A 490 -0.43 -7.63 -17.31
C SER A 490 0.35 -8.84 -17.84
N ARG A 491 1.49 -9.13 -17.21
CA ARG A 491 2.22 -10.39 -17.43
C ARG A 491 2.32 -11.15 -16.13
N ASP A 492 2.08 -12.44 -16.19
CA ASP A 492 2.27 -13.35 -15.07
C ASP A 492 3.78 -13.47 -14.73
N SER A 493 4.07 -13.97 -13.53
CA SER A 493 5.40 -14.41 -13.05
C SER A 493 6.19 -15.27 -14.05
N ARG A 494 5.49 -16.01 -14.93
CA ARG A 494 6.05 -16.85 -16.01
C ARG A 494 6.23 -16.12 -17.34
N GLY A 495 5.92 -14.83 -17.41
CA GLY A 495 6.05 -13.99 -18.62
C GLY A 495 4.89 -14.08 -19.61
N LYS A 496 3.87 -14.92 -19.35
CA LYS A 496 2.62 -15.04 -20.13
C LYS A 496 1.74 -13.81 -19.99
N LEU A 497 1.09 -13.38 -21.06
CA LEU A 497 0.16 -12.25 -21.06
C LEU A 497 -1.16 -12.61 -20.35
N ARG A 498 -1.65 -11.69 -19.50
CA ARG A 498 -2.99 -11.70 -18.93
C ARG A 498 -3.71 -10.43 -19.33
N LEU A 499 -4.91 -10.59 -19.88
CA LEU A 499 -5.82 -9.50 -20.21
C LEU A 499 -6.99 -9.54 -19.23
N GLU A 500 -7.30 -8.38 -18.66
CA GLU A 500 -8.54 -8.14 -17.92
C GLU A 500 -9.22 -6.92 -18.53
N ALA A 501 -10.49 -7.04 -18.88
CA ALA A 501 -11.27 -5.95 -19.45
C ALA A 501 -12.58 -5.76 -18.70
N TYR A 502 -13.03 -4.52 -18.61
CA TYR A 502 -14.28 -4.13 -17.98
C TYR A 502 -15.10 -3.33 -18.98
N CYS A 503 -16.38 -3.65 -19.14
CA CYS A 503 -17.28 -3.03 -20.11
C CYS A 503 -18.69 -2.95 -19.55
N ALA A 504 -19.49 -1.99 -20.04
CA ALA A 504 -20.86 -1.78 -19.56
C ALA A 504 -21.87 -2.77 -20.19
N SER A 505 -21.57 -3.28 -21.39
CA SER A 505 -22.41 -4.24 -22.11
C SER A 505 -21.65 -5.52 -22.45
N GLU A 506 -22.40 -6.62 -22.62
CA GLU A 506 -21.84 -7.90 -23.05
C GLU A 506 -21.37 -7.81 -24.51
N PRO A 507 -20.16 -8.29 -24.84
CA PRO A 507 -19.70 -8.34 -26.23
C PRO A 507 -20.56 -9.29 -27.05
N ARG A 508 -20.81 -8.96 -28.33
CA ARG A 508 -21.65 -9.74 -29.26
C ARG A 508 -21.09 -11.13 -29.56
N ALA A 509 -19.76 -11.29 -29.54
CA ALA A 509 -19.12 -12.58 -29.69
C ALA A 509 -18.56 -13.06 -28.34
N ALA A 510 -18.86 -14.32 -27.99
CA ALA A 510 -18.36 -15.00 -26.79
C ALA A 510 -17.50 -16.22 -27.17
N GLY A 511 -16.74 -16.73 -26.19
CA GLY A 511 -15.93 -17.95 -26.35
C GLY A 511 -14.78 -17.81 -27.35
N GLU A 512 -14.55 -18.84 -28.16
CA GLU A 512 -13.41 -18.94 -29.11
C GLU A 512 -13.37 -17.81 -30.14
N LYS A 513 -14.54 -17.28 -30.57
CA LYS A 513 -14.59 -16.15 -31.50
C LYS A 513 -14.01 -14.88 -30.88
N LEU A 514 -14.28 -14.65 -29.60
CA LEU A 514 -13.72 -13.52 -28.85
C LEU A 514 -12.21 -13.70 -28.62
N ALA A 515 -11.77 -14.93 -28.34
CA ALA A 515 -10.35 -15.28 -28.24
C ALA A 515 -9.59 -14.94 -29.54
N SER A 516 -10.16 -15.28 -30.70
CA SER A 516 -9.57 -14.98 -32.01
C SER A 516 -9.47 -13.47 -32.30
N ILE A 517 -10.52 -12.71 -31.96
CA ILE A 517 -10.57 -11.26 -32.17
C ILE A 517 -9.51 -10.56 -31.30
N LEU A 518 -9.49 -10.86 -30.01
CA LEU A 518 -8.51 -10.30 -29.07
C LEU A 518 -7.09 -10.77 -29.37
N GLY A 519 -6.93 -12.04 -29.77
CA GLY A 519 -5.65 -12.60 -30.15
C GLY A 519 -5.05 -11.94 -31.40
N LYS A 520 -5.88 -11.64 -32.40
CA LYS A 520 -5.48 -10.83 -33.57
C LYS A 520 -5.10 -9.41 -33.18
N ALA A 521 -5.87 -8.77 -32.31
CA ALA A 521 -5.61 -7.40 -31.86
C ALA A 521 -4.28 -7.28 -31.08
N LEU A 522 -3.95 -8.30 -30.28
CA LEU A 522 -2.76 -8.35 -29.44
C LEU A 522 -1.55 -9.03 -30.09
N GLY A 523 -1.76 -9.77 -31.18
CA GLY A 523 -0.73 -10.54 -31.87
C GLY A 523 -0.26 -11.76 -31.08
N ARG A 524 -1.16 -12.39 -30.31
CA ARG A 524 -0.90 -13.54 -29.43
C ARG A 524 -2.07 -14.52 -29.47
N GLU A 525 -1.81 -15.80 -29.29
CA GLU A 525 -2.88 -16.78 -29.05
C GLU A 525 -3.34 -16.67 -27.60
N LEU A 526 -4.65 -16.52 -27.42
CA LEU A 526 -5.30 -16.41 -26.12
C LEU A 526 -6.14 -17.66 -25.87
N GLU A 527 -6.17 -18.08 -24.62
CA GLU A 527 -7.15 -19.02 -24.11
C GLU A 527 -8.57 -18.43 -24.24
N VAL A 528 -9.58 -19.31 -24.16
CA VAL A 528 -10.98 -18.91 -24.26
C VAL A 528 -11.29 -17.88 -23.16
N PRO A 529 -11.70 -16.65 -23.52
CA PRO A 529 -11.95 -15.60 -22.54
C PRO A 529 -13.17 -15.95 -21.69
N GLU A 530 -13.00 -15.85 -20.37
CA GLU A 530 -14.10 -15.96 -19.41
C GLU A 530 -14.81 -14.61 -19.29
N ILE A 531 -16.12 -14.61 -19.47
CA ILE A 531 -16.97 -13.44 -19.29
C ILE A 531 -17.75 -13.65 -17.99
N SER A 532 -17.59 -12.73 -17.06
CA SER A 532 -18.26 -12.73 -15.76
C SER A 532 -18.92 -11.37 -15.53
N GLY A 533 -20.23 -11.33 -15.28
CA GLY A 533 -20.93 -10.07 -15.11
C GLY A 533 -22.45 -10.18 -15.15
N GLY A 534 -23.11 -9.10 -14.79
CA GLY A 534 -24.57 -8.95 -14.76
C GLY A 534 -24.94 -7.52 -14.34
N GLY A 535 -26.09 -7.01 -14.79
CA GLY A 535 -26.59 -5.69 -14.37
C GLY A 535 -25.86 -4.47 -14.95
N GLY A 536 -25.30 -4.56 -16.16
CA GLY A 536 -24.70 -3.39 -16.83
C GLY A 536 -23.20 -3.16 -16.56
N ARG A 537 -22.51 -4.15 -15.98
CA ARG A 537 -21.04 -4.28 -16.07
C ARG A 537 -20.61 -5.74 -16.26
N TYR A 538 -19.64 -5.93 -17.14
CA TYR A 538 -19.08 -7.21 -17.55
C TYR A 538 -17.56 -7.17 -17.45
N ARG A 539 -16.99 -8.20 -16.84
CA ARG A 539 -15.56 -8.45 -16.72
C ARG A 539 -15.17 -9.59 -17.66
N ILE A 540 -14.18 -9.34 -18.51
CA ILE A 540 -13.62 -10.31 -19.46
C ILE A 540 -12.19 -10.61 -19.05
N THR A 541 -11.85 -11.87 -18.85
CA THR A 541 -10.48 -12.29 -18.51
C THR A 541 -9.96 -13.32 -19.50
N ALA A 542 -8.73 -13.11 -19.99
CA ALA A 542 -8.07 -14.03 -20.91
C ALA A 542 -6.57 -14.17 -20.58
N CYS A 543 -6.03 -15.37 -20.74
CA CYS A 543 -4.60 -15.65 -20.59
C CYS A 543 -3.98 -16.06 -21.94
N GLU A 544 -2.67 -15.88 -22.09
CA GLU A 544 -1.91 -16.43 -23.22
C GLU A 544 -1.78 -17.96 -23.08
N ALA A 545 -2.16 -18.68 -24.14
CA ALA A 545 -2.12 -20.14 -24.22
C ALA A 545 -0.73 -20.74 -23.96
#